data_AF-A0A191TJH3-F1
#
_entry.id   AF-A0A191TJH3-F1
#
_cell.length_a   1.000
_cell.length_b   1.000
_cell.length_c   1.000
_cell.angle_alpha   90.00
_cell.angle_beta   90.00
_cell.angle_gamma   90.00
#
_symmetry.space_group_name_H-M   'P 1'
#
loop_
_entity.id
_entity.type
_entity.pdbx_description
1 polymer ?
#
loop_
_entity_poly.entity_id
_entity_poly.type
_entity_poly.pdbx_seq_one_letter_code
_entity_poly.pdbx_strand_id
1 'polypeptide(L)'
;MTTAAIRRFSKENIIEEDEFDNAMSNVFHAISINRTYKSEVHIEKKDELLVDLTQLLKKYLTLQLGISKKDKLDFIKLIDKMNLQRELLELQRNELNISQIRIAGKRLGKKAQSAFSSAE
;
A
#
# COMPACT_ATOMS: atom_id res chain seq x y z
N MET A 1 -38.94 4.09 -21.85
CA MET A 1 -38.06 2.97 -22.28
C MET A 1 -36.73 2.91 -21.51
N THR A 2 -36.20 4.04 -21.04
CA THR A 2 -34.92 4.13 -20.29
C THR A 2 -34.90 3.40 -18.94
N THR A 3 -35.97 3.46 -18.14
CA THR A 3 -35.99 2.88 -16.79
C THR A 3 -35.96 1.34 -16.77
N ALA A 4 -36.55 0.69 -17.77
CA ALA A 4 -36.56 -0.77 -17.90
C ALA A 4 -35.20 -1.31 -18.36
N ALA A 5 -34.54 -0.60 -19.29
CA ALA A 5 -33.18 -0.90 -19.71
C ALA A 5 -32.19 -0.73 -18.54
N ILE A 6 -32.27 0.37 -17.79
CA ILE A 6 -31.44 0.61 -16.59
C ILE A 6 -31.63 -0.52 -15.56
N ARG A 7 -32.87 -0.92 -15.25
CA ARG A 7 -33.11 -2.03 -14.31
C ARG A 7 -32.55 -3.36 -14.78
N ARG A 8 -32.61 -3.64 -16.08
CA ARG A 8 -32.04 -4.86 -16.66
C ARG A 8 -30.51 -4.85 -16.57
N PHE A 9 -29.86 -3.76 -17.01
CA PHE A 9 -28.42 -3.60 -16.89
C PHE A 9 -27.94 -3.62 -15.43
N SER A 10 -28.68 -3.00 -14.51
CA SER A 10 -28.34 -3.05 -13.08
C SER A 10 -28.41 -4.46 -12.51
N LYS A 11 -29.37 -5.29 -12.95
CA LYS A 11 -29.46 -6.70 -12.50
C LYS A 11 -28.35 -7.57 -13.06
N GLU A 12 -27.94 -7.32 -14.29
CA GLU A 12 -26.86 -8.07 -14.95
C GLU A 12 -25.46 -7.67 -14.41
N ASN A 13 -25.34 -6.56 -13.66
CA ASN A 13 -24.08 -6.03 -13.12
C ASN A 13 -24.15 -5.81 -11.60
N ILE A 14 -24.93 -6.63 -10.89
CA ILE A 14 -24.89 -6.66 -9.44
C ILE A 14 -23.53 -7.21 -9.02
N ILE A 15 -22.84 -6.49 -8.14
CA ILE A 15 -21.64 -7.02 -7.49
C ILE A 15 -22.14 -8.02 -6.45
N GLU A 16 -21.92 -9.30 -6.72
CA GLU A 16 -22.27 -10.37 -5.79
C GLU A 16 -21.33 -10.33 -4.57
N GLU A 17 -21.86 -10.67 -3.40
CA GLU A 17 -21.11 -10.62 -2.14
C GLU A 17 -19.85 -11.49 -2.19
N ASP A 18 -19.96 -12.71 -2.74
CA ASP A 18 -18.84 -13.62 -2.91
C ASP A 18 -17.75 -13.06 -3.85
N GLU A 19 -18.14 -12.33 -4.90
CA GLU A 19 -17.18 -11.69 -5.81
C GLU A 19 -16.39 -10.60 -5.07
N PHE A 20 -17.11 -9.78 -4.30
CA PHE A 20 -16.53 -8.72 -3.50
C PHE A 20 -15.58 -9.27 -2.43
N ASP A 21 -16.01 -10.27 -1.68
CA ASP A 21 -15.23 -10.86 -0.60
C ASP A 21 -13.94 -11.51 -1.11
N ASN A 22 -14.02 -12.23 -2.23
CA ASN A 22 -12.85 -12.80 -2.89
C ASN A 22 -11.86 -11.70 -3.35
N ALA A 23 -12.36 -10.64 -3.96
CA ALA A 23 -11.53 -9.51 -4.37
C ALA A 23 -10.88 -8.82 -3.16
N MET A 24 -11.65 -8.55 -2.10
CA MET A 24 -11.16 -7.87 -0.91
C MET A 24 -10.18 -8.72 -0.09
N SER A 25 -10.35 -10.04 -0.07
CA SER A 25 -9.36 -10.96 0.52
C SER A 25 -8.00 -10.84 -0.18
N ASN A 26 -7.98 -10.76 -1.50
CA ASN A 26 -6.75 -10.54 -2.26
C ASN A 26 -6.11 -9.17 -1.96
N VAL A 27 -6.93 -8.12 -1.85
CA VAL A 27 -6.47 -6.78 -1.44
C VAL A 27 -5.87 -6.83 -0.03
N PHE A 28 -6.52 -7.52 0.91
CA PHE A 28 -6.02 -7.69 2.28
C PHE A 28 -4.65 -8.38 2.30
N HIS A 29 -4.47 -9.44 1.53
CA HIS A 29 -3.17 -10.10 1.41
C HIS A 29 -2.11 -9.17 0.79
N ALA A 30 -2.49 -8.37 -0.20
CA ALA A 30 -1.60 -7.42 -0.85
C ALA A 30 -1.13 -6.29 0.08
N ILE A 31 -1.98 -5.78 0.98
CA ILE A 31 -1.59 -4.71 1.92
C ILE A 31 -0.86 -5.25 3.15
N SER A 32 -1.03 -6.53 3.51
CA SER A 32 -0.41 -7.09 4.69
C SER A 32 1.13 -6.99 4.63
N ILE A 33 1.73 -6.42 5.67
CA ILE A 33 3.18 -6.34 5.84
C ILE A 33 3.60 -7.43 6.81
N ASN A 34 4.16 -8.51 6.29
CA ASN A 34 4.63 -9.65 7.08
C ASN A 34 6.14 -9.92 6.92
N ARG A 35 6.85 -9.03 6.21
CA ARG A 35 8.28 -9.20 5.90
C ARG A 35 8.95 -7.89 5.53
N THR A 36 10.28 -7.89 5.58
CA THR A 36 11.12 -6.81 5.04
C THR A 36 11.18 -6.90 3.52
N TYR A 37 11.01 -5.77 2.83
CA TYR A 37 11.10 -5.71 1.37
C TYR A 37 12.49 -5.24 0.92
N LYS A 38 12.98 -5.78 -0.20
CA LYS A 38 14.28 -5.44 -0.78
C LYS A 38 14.20 -4.48 -1.98
N SER A 39 12.98 -4.16 -2.41
CA SER A 39 12.71 -3.34 -3.60
C SER A 39 11.95 -2.09 -3.17
N GLU A 40 12.51 -0.92 -3.51
CA GLU A 40 11.87 0.37 -3.27
C GLU A 40 10.54 0.49 -4.02
N VAL A 41 10.49 0.07 -5.28
CA VAL A 41 9.24 0.04 -6.08
C VAL A 41 8.15 -0.79 -5.41
N HIS A 42 8.52 -1.93 -4.81
CA HIS A 42 7.55 -2.77 -4.09
C HIS A 42 7.03 -2.09 -2.81
N ILE A 43 7.90 -1.35 -2.12
CA ILE A 43 7.52 -0.55 -0.93
C ILE A 43 6.57 0.59 -1.34
N GLU A 44 6.91 1.31 -2.41
CA GLU A 44 6.09 2.41 -2.94
C GLU A 44 4.69 1.94 -3.34
N LYS A 45 4.59 0.85 -4.11
CA LYS A 45 3.28 0.29 -4.51
C LYS A 45 2.44 -0.18 -3.33
N LYS A 46 3.07 -0.69 -2.26
CA LYS A 46 2.36 -1.04 -1.02
C LYS A 46 1.89 0.18 -0.25
N ASP A 47 2.69 1.25 -0.19
CA ASP A 47 2.29 2.51 0.44
C ASP A 47 1.10 3.14 -0.30
N GLU A 48 1.13 3.17 -1.64
CA GLU A 48 0.02 3.64 -2.48
C GLU A 48 -1.30 2.89 -2.16
N LEU A 49 -1.24 1.55 -2.12
CA LEU A 49 -2.42 0.73 -1.78
C LEU A 49 -2.98 1.03 -0.38
N LEU A 50 -2.10 1.21 0.60
CA LEU A 50 -2.51 1.58 1.96
C LEU A 50 -3.14 2.97 2.01
N VAL A 51 -2.64 3.94 1.23
CA VAL A 51 -3.23 5.28 1.10
C VAL A 51 -4.64 5.19 0.53
N ASP A 52 -4.80 4.51 -0.60
CA ASP A 52 -6.08 4.45 -1.32
C ASP A 52 -7.14 3.75 -0.48
N LEU A 53 -6.80 2.62 0.16
CA LEU A 53 -7.72 1.92 1.03
C LEU A 53 -8.06 2.74 2.29
N THR A 54 -7.10 3.47 2.87
CA THR A 54 -7.37 4.38 3.99
C THR A 54 -8.35 5.48 3.60
N GLN A 55 -8.21 6.03 2.38
CA GLN A 55 -9.14 7.03 1.86
C GLN A 55 -10.54 6.47 1.65
N LEU A 56 -10.65 5.24 1.14
CA LEU A 56 -11.93 4.55 1.00
C LEU A 56 -12.64 4.42 2.36
N LEU A 57 -11.93 3.93 3.37
CA LEU A 57 -12.48 3.76 4.72
C LEU A 57 -12.90 5.11 5.34
N LYS A 58 -12.10 6.16 5.16
CA LYS A 58 -12.45 7.52 5.61
C LYS A 58 -13.74 8.01 4.95
N LYS A 59 -13.87 7.84 3.62
CA LYS A 59 -15.10 8.20 2.88
C LYS A 59 -16.30 7.41 3.39
N TYR A 60 -16.14 6.11 3.59
CA TYR A 60 -17.19 5.26 4.16
C TYR A 60 -17.68 5.77 5.53
N LEU A 61 -16.76 6.14 6.42
CA LEU A 61 -17.10 6.71 7.74
C LEU A 61 -17.83 8.06 7.64
N THR A 62 -17.52 8.88 6.62
CA THR A 62 -18.20 10.17 6.42
C THR A 62 -19.62 10.05 5.87
N LEU A 63 -19.95 8.95 5.20
CA LEU A 63 -21.28 8.73 4.62
C LEU A 63 -22.38 8.48 5.67
N GLN A 64 -22.04 8.39 6.96
CA GLN A 64 -22.99 8.23 8.08
C GLN A 64 -24.04 7.13 7.86
N LEU A 65 -23.67 6.03 7.19
CA LEU A 65 -24.56 4.94 6.80
C LEU A 65 -24.98 4.07 8.00
N GLY A 66 -25.71 4.59 8.97
CA GLY A 66 -26.28 3.80 10.08
C GLY A 66 -25.26 2.94 10.86
N ILE A 67 -23.97 3.25 10.76
CA ILE A 67 -22.88 2.45 11.32
C ILE A 67 -22.96 2.53 12.85
N SER A 68 -22.87 1.38 13.52
CA SER A 68 -22.86 1.35 14.97
C SER A 68 -21.62 2.07 15.52
N LYS A 69 -21.71 2.61 16.75
CA LYS A 69 -20.54 3.25 17.39
C LYS A 69 -19.36 2.27 17.51
N LYS A 70 -19.63 0.97 17.68
CA LYS A 70 -18.62 -0.09 17.75
C LYS A 70 -17.91 -0.25 16.42
N ASP A 71 -18.64 -0.45 15.33
CA ASP A 71 -18.05 -0.66 14.01
C ASP A 71 -17.26 0.57 13.57
N LYS A 72 -17.77 1.77 13.85
CA LYS A 72 -17.06 3.03 13.63
C LYS A 72 -15.69 3.04 14.32
N LEU A 73 -15.64 2.59 15.58
CA LEU A 73 -14.40 2.52 16.33
C LEU A 73 -13.44 1.48 15.73
N ASP A 74 -13.96 0.36 15.25
CA ASP A 74 -13.16 -0.70 14.62
C ASP A 74 -12.55 -0.23 13.29
N PHE A 75 -13.28 0.55 12.48
CA PHE A 75 -12.73 1.22 11.30
C PHE A 75 -11.64 2.24 11.65
N ILE A 76 -11.82 3.04 12.70
CA ILE A 76 -10.80 4.00 13.15
C ILE A 76 -9.53 3.25 13.55
N LYS A 77 -9.64 2.20 14.36
CA LYS A 77 -8.49 1.36 14.75
C LYS A 77 -7.80 0.72 13.55
N LEU A 78 -8.56 0.30 12.54
CA LEU A 78 -8.00 -0.26 11.31
C LEU A 78 -7.20 0.81 10.54
N ILE A 79 -7.76 2.01 10.38
CA ILE A 79 -7.06 3.16 9.76
C ILE A 79 -5.76 3.47 10.50
N ASP A 80 -5.77 3.48 11.84
CA ASP A 80 -4.56 3.73 12.63
C ASP A 80 -3.49 2.67 12.38
N LYS A 81 -3.88 1.39 12.33
CA LYS A 81 -2.96 0.29 11.97
C LYS A 81 -2.39 0.45 10.55
N MET A 82 -3.20 0.88 9.60
CA MET A 82 -2.75 1.13 8.24
C MET A 82 -1.75 2.29 8.18
N ASN A 83 -1.99 3.39 8.91
CA ASN A 83 -1.04 4.50 8.97
C ASN A 83 0.30 4.06 9.59
N LEU A 84 0.28 3.29 10.68
CA LEU A 84 1.50 2.73 11.26
C LEU A 84 2.26 1.83 10.27
N GLN A 85 1.55 1.00 9.51
CA GLN A 85 2.18 0.19 8.47
C GLN A 85 2.88 1.03 7.40
N ARG A 86 2.35 2.20 7.06
CA ARG A 86 3.00 3.14 6.14
C ARG A 86 4.27 3.74 6.72
N GLU A 87 4.25 4.13 8.00
CA GLU A 87 5.45 4.61 8.70
C GLU A 87 6.55 3.53 8.70
N LEU A 88 6.19 2.26 8.90
CA LEU A 88 7.14 1.15 8.82
C LEU A 88 7.72 0.96 7.42
N LEU A 89 6.91 1.13 6.37
CA LEU A 89 7.38 1.08 4.97
C LEU A 89 8.38 2.21 4.68
N GLU A 90 8.11 3.40 5.19
CA GLU A 90 9.00 4.55 5.04
C GLU A 90 10.36 4.31 5.72
N LEU A 91 10.36 3.74 6.93
CA LEU A 91 11.58 3.33 7.61
C LEU A 91 12.38 2.31 6.78
N GLN A 92 11.72 1.28 6.23
CA GLN A 92 12.37 0.29 5.36
C GLN A 92 12.96 0.93 4.10
N ARG A 93 12.24 1.88 3.47
CA ARG A 93 12.75 2.63 2.31
C ARG A 93 14.03 3.38 2.65
N ASN A 94 14.05 4.07 3.78
CA ASN A 94 15.21 4.84 4.22
C ASN A 94 16.42 3.92 4.51
N GLU A 95 16.20 2.75 5.12
CA GLU A 95 17.26 1.75 5.34
C GLU A 95 17.86 1.23 4.02
N LEU A 96 17.02 0.95 3.01
CA LEU A 96 17.48 0.54 1.69
C LEU A 96 18.35 1.60 1.04
N ASN A 97 17.92 2.87 1.11
CA ASN A 97 18.66 3.99 0.52
C ASN A 97 20.03 4.19 1.18
N ILE A 98 20.12 4.10 2.51
CA ILE A 98 21.40 4.15 3.24
C ILE A 98 22.33 3.00 2.82
N SER A 99 21.79 1.79 2.67
CA SER A 99 22.55 0.63 2.23
C SER A 99 23.12 0.83 0.82
N GLN A 100 22.31 1.34 -0.11
CA GLN A 100 22.75 1.63 -1.47
C GLN A 100 23.83 2.72 -1.53
N ILE A 101 23.69 3.80 -0.77
CA ILE A 101 24.69 4.87 -0.66
C ILE A 101 26.03 4.29 -0.16
N ARG A 102 26.00 3.43 0.86
CA ARG A 102 27.19 2.79 1.41
C ARG A 102 27.90 1.91 0.37
N ILE A 103 27.15 1.17 -0.44
CA ILE A 103 27.70 0.34 -1.52
C ILE A 103 28.31 1.22 -2.62
N ALA A 104 27.62 2.28 -3.03
CA ALA A 104 28.14 3.24 -4.00
C ALA A 104 29.43 3.92 -3.53
N GLY A 105 29.47 4.35 -2.26
CA GLY A 105 30.67 4.91 -1.63
C GLY A 105 31.85 3.94 -1.63
N LYS A 106 31.64 2.66 -1.28
CA LYS A 106 32.68 1.62 -1.38
C LYS A 106 33.18 1.44 -2.82
N ARG A 107 32.29 1.46 -3.82
CA ARG A 107 32.66 1.36 -5.24
C ARG A 107 33.48 2.57 -5.69
N LEU A 108 33.09 3.77 -5.29
CA LEU A 108 33.85 5.00 -5.57
C LEU A 108 35.24 4.96 -4.94
N GLY A 109 35.34 4.54 -3.67
CA GLY A 109 36.61 4.37 -2.98
C GLY A 109 37.55 3.40 -3.70
N LYS A 110 37.03 2.24 -4.14
CA LYS A 110 37.80 1.28 -4.94
C LYS A 110 38.26 1.87 -6.27
N LYS A 111 37.39 2.57 -7.00
CA LYS A 111 37.75 3.23 -8.27
C LYS A 111 38.83 4.29 -8.07
N ALA A 112 38.70 5.11 -7.04
CA ALA A 112 39.69 6.13 -6.71
C ALA A 112 41.05 5.49 -6.41
N GLN A 113 41.08 4.48 -5.53
CA GLN A 113 42.31 3.73 -5.23
C GLN A 113 42.94 3.11 -6.48
N SER A 114 42.15 2.49 -7.34
CA SER A 114 42.63 1.91 -8.59
C SER A 114 43.24 2.95 -9.54
N ALA A 115 42.65 4.15 -9.64
CA ALA A 115 43.17 5.22 -10.50
C ALA A 115 44.52 5.78 -10.01
N PHE A 116 44.74 5.82 -8.70
CA PHE A 116 46.02 6.26 -8.13
C PHE A 116 47.09 5.15 -8.14
N SER A 117 46.71 3.87 -8.04
CA SER A 117 47.67 2.76 -8.15
C SER A 117 48.18 2.50 -9.57
N SER A 118 47.51 3.03 -10.59
CA SER A 118 47.91 2.92 -12.00
C SER A 118 48.65 4.16 -12.54
N ALA A 119 48.97 5.12 -11.66
CA ALA A 119 49.64 6.38 -12.00
C ALA A 119 51.12 6.42 -11.54
N GLU A 120 51.62 5.32 -10.96
CA GLU A 120 53.05 5.01 -10.77
C GLU A 120 53.55 4.11 -11.92
#